data_AF-A0A7C1DN17-F1
#
_entry.id   AF-A0A7C1DN17-F1
#
_cell.length_a   1.000
_cell.length_b   1.000
_cell.length_c   1.000
_cell.angle_alpha   90.00
_cell.angle_beta   90.00
_cell.angle_gamma   90.00
#
_symmetry.space_group_name_H-M   'P 1'
#
loop_
_entity.id
_entity.type
_entity.pdbx_description
1 polymer ?
#
loop_
_entity_poly.entity_id
_entity_poly.type
_entity_poly.pdbx_seq_one_letter_code
_entity_poly.pdbx_strand_id
1 'polypeptide(L)'
;MAETSGVQTSGVNELVGKVFILYGKVKAISPDGTVRILTVNSPVFAFDRIVTEDDGSVSLILEGPPPVQLDIGRMSDIVLDEDVYQPITSDEVADATAEVEEIQQALLEGEGDIELEPPAAGGEADSGGGHPTVVFEPTGDEVIPESGAETIGLGPGETIEPLEGPADSPEEPIDSFPSISEPTDGSVNETGGLESFTGDLAFDYGADGPGSIELSTDGATWNPDTLTLTADDGTWQVVVDEADQTYTFTQLTPVDHPDPTDPNDVVNIPFTVTVTDADGDSVSEDFTVAVYDDGPVAVDDASGVQSGATLTITEADGLLSNDTLGADGAVVTAVDATGTQGSLTWNADGSYTYAAIANATYTDVYTYTITDGDGDTDTATLTIEVTDGSPVAPPATVEVNEAGLPGGSNEGTGHIASGTLLATDPQGDTLTYP
;
A
#
# COMPACT_ATOMS: atom_id res chain seq x y z
N MET A 1 1.14 70.68 3.38
CA MET A 1 0.46 69.58 2.68
C MET A 1 0.97 68.34 3.37
N ALA A 2 0.15 67.76 4.24
CA ALA A 2 0.48 66.55 4.97
C ALA A 2 0.17 65.38 4.04
N GLU A 3 1.18 64.56 3.76
CA GLU A 3 0.95 63.28 3.08
C GLU A 3 0.27 62.34 4.07
N THR A 4 -0.91 61.90 3.69
CA THR A 4 -1.67 60.87 4.37
C THR A 4 -1.01 59.53 4.07
N SER A 5 -0.28 59.00 5.05
CA SER A 5 0.19 57.61 5.06
C SER A 5 -1.02 56.68 4.91
N GLY A 6 -1.07 55.96 3.79
CA GLY A 6 -2.09 54.95 3.54
C GLY A 6 -1.84 53.76 4.44
N VAL A 7 -2.61 53.63 5.52
CA VAL A 7 -2.75 52.37 6.23
C VAL A 7 -3.46 51.41 5.26
N GLN A 8 -2.73 50.39 4.80
CA GLN A 8 -3.30 49.24 4.09
C GLN A 8 -4.23 48.53 5.07
N THR A 9 -5.55 48.65 4.89
CA THR A 9 -6.57 48.00 5.73
C THR A 9 -7.00 46.64 5.18
N SER A 10 -6.10 45.93 4.48
CA SER A 10 -6.37 44.64 3.85
C SER A 10 -5.75 43.54 4.70
N GLY A 11 -6.48 42.97 5.65
CA GLY A 11 -6.02 41.82 6.45
C GLY A 11 -6.64 41.70 7.84
N VAL A 12 -7.13 42.81 8.43
CA VAL A 12 -7.82 42.80 9.73
C VAL A 12 -9.10 41.95 9.66
N ASN A 13 -9.10 40.76 10.27
CA ASN A 13 -10.11 39.68 10.22
C ASN A 13 -9.92 38.58 9.15
N GLU A 14 -8.76 38.51 8.50
CA GLU A 14 -8.41 37.31 7.72
C GLU A 14 -8.19 36.13 8.67
N LEU A 15 -8.82 34.99 8.40
CA LEU A 15 -8.60 33.76 9.18
C LEU A 15 -7.19 33.27 8.87
N VAL A 16 -6.34 33.17 9.89
CA VAL A 16 -4.95 32.70 9.74
C VAL A 16 -4.71 31.36 10.40
N GLY A 17 -5.68 30.84 11.17
CA GLY A 17 -5.52 29.57 11.84
C GLY A 17 -6.63 29.24 12.84
N LYS A 18 -6.42 28.15 13.56
CA LYS A 18 -7.31 27.68 14.63
C LYS A 18 -6.54 27.19 15.84
N VAL A 19 -7.18 27.26 17.00
CA VAL A 19 -6.68 26.66 18.24
C VAL A 19 -6.77 25.13 18.16
N PHE A 20 -5.63 24.47 18.32
CA PHE A 20 -5.52 23.00 18.35
C PHE A 20 -5.55 22.48 19.79
N ILE A 21 -4.65 22.98 20.64
CA ILE A 21 -4.56 22.64 22.06
C ILE A 21 -4.68 23.92 22.89
N LEU A 22 -5.40 23.87 24.01
CA LEU A 22 -5.53 25.00 24.92
C LEU A 22 -5.62 24.52 26.36
N TYR A 23 -4.76 25.08 27.21
CA TYR A 23 -4.81 24.93 28.66
C TYR A 23 -5.04 26.29 29.30
N GLY A 24 -5.78 26.32 30.42
CA GLY A 24 -6.04 27.53 31.19
C GLY A 24 -6.80 28.63 30.45
N LYS A 25 -6.54 29.89 30.78
CA LYS A 25 -7.23 31.04 30.16
C LYS A 25 -6.37 31.71 29.11
N VAL A 26 -6.89 31.70 27.88
CA VAL A 26 -6.27 32.39 26.74
C VAL A 26 -7.30 33.29 26.07
N LYS A 27 -6.88 34.49 25.70
CA LYS A 27 -7.72 35.47 24.99
C LYS A 27 -7.02 35.99 23.75
N ALA A 28 -7.78 36.17 22.68
CA ALA A 28 -7.38 36.95 21.52
C ALA A 28 -7.97 38.36 21.63
N ILE A 29 -7.15 39.37 21.42
CA ILE A 29 -7.58 40.77 21.33
C ILE A 29 -7.39 41.19 19.88
N SER A 30 -8.49 41.38 19.17
CA SER A 30 -8.46 41.81 17.78
C SER A 30 -8.03 43.28 17.67
N PRO A 31 -7.55 43.74 16.50
CA PRO A 31 -7.04 45.11 16.30
C PRO A 31 -8.05 46.23 16.61
N ASP A 32 -9.34 45.91 16.56
CA ASP A 32 -10.43 46.81 16.93
C ASP A 32 -10.66 46.90 18.46
N GLY A 33 -9.88 46.15 19.24
CA GLY A 33 -9.97 46.04 20.69
C GLY A 33 -10.96 44.99 21.19
N THR A 34 -11.59 44.22 20.31
CA THR A 34 -12.53 43.17 20.68
C THR A 34 -11.79 42.02 21.36
N VAL A 35 -12.19 41.68 22.58
CA VAL A 35 -11.61 40.56 23.34
C VAL A 35 -12.46 39.31 23.16
N ARG A 36 -11.82 38.21 22.73
CA ARG A 36 -12.42 36.89 22.53
C ARG A 36 -11.72 35.90 23.44
N ILE A 37 -12.46 35.21 24.31
CA ILE A 37 -11.92 34.07 25.05
C ILE A 37 -11.82 32.90 24.09
N LEU A 38 -10.64 32.29 24.01
CA LEU A 38 -10.38 31.18 23.11
C LEU A 38 -10.75 29.85 23.78
N THR A 39 -11.27 28.95 22.97
CA THR A 39 -11.45 27.52 23.27
C THR A 39 -10.80 26.71 22.16
N VAL A 40 -10.64 25.40 22.36
CA VAL A 40 -10.27 24.49 21.27
C VAL A 40 -11.19 24.72 20.06
N ASN A 41 -10.61 24.70 18.85
CA ASN A 41 -11.23 25.03 17.57
C ASN A 41 -11.66 26.50 17.38
N SER A 42 -11.31 27.42 18.29
CA SER A 42 -11.56 28.84 18.05
C SER A 42 -10.72 29.36 16.89
N PRO A 43 -11.29 30.16 15.97
CA PRO A 43 -10.54 30.79 14.90
C PRO A 43 -9.66 31.92 15.44
N VAL A 44 -8.43 32.00 14.94
CA VAL A 44 -7.52 33.13 15.14
C VAL A 44 -7.37 33.90 13.83
N PHE A 45 -7.36 35.23 13.92
CA PHE A 45 -7.31 36.12 12.78
C PHE A 45 -5.98 36.87 12.71
N ALA A 46 -5.62 37.33 11.51
CA ALA A 46 -4.46 38.17 11.30
C ALA A 46 -4.51 39.39 12.22
N PHE A 47 -3.36 39.69 12.82
CA PHE A 47 -3.12 40.75 13.80
C PHE A 47 -3.88 40.59 15.13
N ASP A 48 -4.47 39.42 15.41
CA ASP A 48 -4.92 39.13 16.76
C ASP A 48 -3.73 39.11 17.72
N ARG A 49 -3.90 39.78 18.86
CA ARG A 49 -2.98 39.70 19.98
C ARG A 49 -3.41 38.58 20.92
N ILE A 50 -2.66 37.49 20.93
CA ILE A 50 -2.89 36.31 21.77
C ILE A 50 -2.21 36.53 23.12
N VAL A 51 -3.01 36.51 24.19
CA VAL A 51 -2.55 36.72 25.56
C VAL A 51 -2.89 35.50 26.40
N THR A 52 -1.87 34.85 26.94
CA THR A 52 -1.99 33.74 27.91
C THR A 52 -1.73 34.26 29.33
N GLU A 53 -2.55 33.87 30.29
CA GLU A 53 -2.33 34.22 31.71
C GLU A 53 -1.41 33.19 32.42
N ASP A 54 -1.32 33.24 33.75
CA ASP A 54 -0.40 32.43 34.56
C ASP A 54 -0.63 30.90 34.44
N ASP A 55 -1.85 30.50 34.08
CA ASP A 55 -2.27 29.10 33.83
C ASP A 55 -2.48 28.78 32.34
N GLY A 56 -2.33 29.77 31.45
CA GLY A 56 -2.70 29.67 30.04
C GLY A 56 -1.59 29.17 29.13
N SER A 57 -1.85 28.24 28.22
CA SER A 57 -0.98 27.95 27.07
C SER A 57 -1.81 27.52 25.88
N VAL A 58 -1.33 27.77 24.67
CA VAL A 58 -2.09 27.46 23.45
C VAL A 58 -1.18 27.00 22.32
N SER A 59 -1.61 25.98 21.59
CA SER A 59 -1.03 25.57 20.31
C SER A 59 -2.00 25.94 19.20
N LEU A 60 -1.52 26.69 18.22
CA LEU A 60 -2.28 27.14 17.06
C LEU A 60 -1.81 26.38 15.83
N ILE A 61 -2.74 25.96 14.98
CA ILE A 61 -2.42 25.52 13.61
C ILE A 61 -2.70 26.71 12.70
N LEU A 62 -1.65 27.26 12.09
CA LEU A 62 -1.72 28.36 11.13
C LEU A 62 -1.94 27.81 9.72
N GLU A 63 -2.91 28.37 9.02
CA GLU A 63 -3.33 27.97 7.68
C GLU A 63 -2.37 28.55 6.64
N GLY A 64 -1.52 27.68 6.10
CA GLY A 64 -0.59 27.97 5.00
C GLY A 64 -0.15 26.67 4.32
N PRO A 65 0.43 26.70 3.11
CA PRO A 65 1.09 25.55 2.52
C PRO A 65 2.62 25.62 2.76
N PRO A 66 3.21 24.82 3.67
CA PRO A 66 2.59 23.84 4.57
C PRO A 66 2.00 24.48 5.85
N PRO A 67 1.05 23.81 6.54
CA PRO A 67 0.51 24.31 7.80
C PRO A 67 1.59 24.30 8.87
N VAL A 68 1.61 25.34 9.71
CA VAL A 68 2.62 25.50 10.76
C VAL A 68 1.95 25.45 12.12
N GLN A 69 2.53 24.68 13.04
CA GLN A 69 2.15 24.71 14.44
C GLN A 69 2.93 25.81 15.18
N LEU A 70 2.20 26.65 15.92
CA LEU A 70 2.77 27.68 16.79
C LEU A 70 2.35 27.41 18.24
N ASP A 71 3.34 27.13 19.09
CA ASP A 71 3.12 26.90 20.52
C ASP A 71 3.43 28.16 21.33
N ILE A 72 2.47 28.59 22.15
CA ILE A 72 2.54 29.78 22.99
C ILE A 72 2.43 29.35 24.45
N GLY A 73 3.51 29.54 25.20
CA GLY A 73 3.59 29.20 26.62
C GLY A 73 2.88 30.19 27.54
N ARG A 74 2.97 29.98 28.85
CA ARG A 74 2.35 30.82 29.89
C ARG A 74 2.89 32.23 29.93
N MET A 75 2.05 33.17 30.38
CA MET A 75 2.39 34.60 30.53
C MET A 75 2.92 35.26 29.24
N SER A 76 2.59 34.70 28.08
CA SER A 76 2.96 35.21 26.77
C SER A 76 1.96 36.23 26.25
N ASP A 77 2.48 37.10 25.39
CA ASP A 77 1.74 38.15 24.69
C ASP A 77 2.33 38.32 23.29
N ILE A 78 1.65 37.76 22.29
CA ILE A 78 2.13 37.67 20.90
C ILE A 78 1.09 38.28 19.97
N VAL A 79 1.53 39.00 18.95
CA VAL A 79 0.69 39.47 17.85
C VAL A 79 0.89 38.54 16.66
N LEU A 80 -0.20 38.05 16.06
CA LEU A 80 -0.14 37.24 14.83
C LEU A 80 0.02 38.16 13.61
N ASP A 81 1.18 38.76 13.44
CA ASP A 81 1.51 39.58 12.26
C ASP A 81 2.01 38.71 11.09
N GLU A 82 2.26 39.36 9.96
CA GLU A 82 2.64 38.68 8.71
C GLU A 82 3.90 37.82 8.87
N ASP A 83 4.84 38.23 9.72
CA ASP A 83 6.06 37.47 10.01
C ASP A 83 5.77 36.16 10.77
N VAL A 84 4.65 36.09 11.49
CA VAL A 84 4.25 34.92 12.28
C VAL A 84 3.44 33.91 11.46
N TYR A 85 2.56 34.36 10.57
CA TYR A 85 1.63 33.46 9.84
C TYR A 85 1.90 33.29 8.36
N GLN A 86 2.73 34.13 7.72
CA GLN A 86 3.10 33.89 6.32
C GLN A 86 4.17 32.80 6.23
N PRO A 87 4.08 31.91 5.23
CA PRO A 87 5.17 31.00 4.93
C PRO A 87 6.39 31.78 4.45
N ILE A 88 7.58 31.43 4.94
CA ILE A 88 8.85 31.98 4.44
C ILE A 88 8.96 31.62 2.95
N THR A 89 9.20 32.62 2.11
CA THR A 89 9.32 32.41 0.67
C THR A 89 10.64 31.74 0.32
N SER A 90 10.70 31.01 -0.80
CA SER A 90 11.95 30.40 -1.27
C SER A 90 13.06 31.42 -1.54
N ASP A 91 12.69 32.68 -1.84
CA ASP A 91 13.63 33.77 -2.04
C ASP A 91 14.23 34.25 -0.70
N GLU A 92 13.44 34.33 0.37
CA GLU A 92 13.93 34.67 1.72
C GLU A 92 14.81 33.56 2.32
N VAL A 93 14.46 32.29 2.08
CA VAL A 93 15.33 31.16 2.46
C VAL A 93 16.65 31.21 1.70
N ALA A 94 16.64 31.59 0.41
CA ALA A 94 17.85 31.70 -0.39
C ALA A 94 18.76 32.84 0.10
N ASP A 95 18.20 33.98 0.50
CA ASP A 95 18.94 35.12 1.05
C ASP A 95 19.59 34.77 2.40
N ALA A 96 18.81 34.17 3.32
CA ALA A 96 19.34 33.69 4.60
C ALA A 96 20.41 32.59 4.43
N THR A 97 20.25 31.69 3.45
CA THR A 97 21.26 30.66 3.16
C THR A 97 22.54 31.27 2.59
N ALA A 98 22.43 32.29 1.74
CA ALA A 98 23.58 33.01 1.20
C ALA A 98 24.36 33.74 2.32
N GLU A 99 23.66 34.40 3.26
CA GLU A 99 24.30 35.01 4.44
C GLU A 99 24.99 33.96 5.33
N VAL A 100 24.36 32.81 5.57
CA VAL A 100 24.97 31.73 6.36
C VAL A 100 26.21 31.16 5.67
N GLU A 101 26.18 31.02 4.34
CA GLU A 101 27.32 30.54 3.56
C GLU A 101 28.47 31.56 3.58
N GLU A 102 28.17 32.87 3.55
CA GLU A 102 29.16 33.94 3.70
C GLU A 102 29.78 33.97 5.11
N ILE A 103 29.00 33.76 6.16
CA ILE A 103 29.49 33.63 7.54
C ILE A 103 30.38 32.39 7.69
N GLN A 104 29.97 31.25 7.13
CA GLN A 104 30.75 30.00 7.19
C GLN A 104 32.06 30.13 6.41
N GLN A 105 32.04 30.79 5.24
CA GLN A 105 33.21 31.09 4.45
C GLN A 105 34.18 32.01 5.20
N ALA A 106 33.68 33.09 5.81
CA ALA A 106 34.48 34.02 6.61
C ALA A 106 35.13 33.34 7.83
N LEU A 107 34.40 32.45 8.51
CA LEU A 107 34.90 31.69 9.66
C LEU A 107 35.98 30.67 9.24
N LEU A 108 35.86 30.08 8.03
CA LEU A 108 36.82 29.13 7.48
C LEU A 108 38.11 29.80 7.01
N GLU A 109 38.01 31.05 6.52
CA GLU A 109 39.13 31.83 5.99
C GLU A 109 39.89 32.60 7.09
N GLY A 110 39.30 32.73 8.29
CA GLY A 110 39.97 33.29 9.47
C GLY A 110 40.27 34.79 9.36
N GLU A 111 39.55 35.51 8.49
CA GLU A 111 39.63 36.96 8.38
C GLU A 111 38.56 37.62 9.28
N GLY A 112 38.98 38.71 9.95
CA GLY A 112 38.26 39.33 11.06
C GLY A 112 37.04 40.17 10.69
N ASP A 113 36.29 40.51 11.74
CA ASP A 113 35.12 41.39 11.83
C ASP A 113 34.09 41.27 10.69
N ILE A 114 33.06 40.44 10.91
CA ILE A 114 31.88 40.34 10.06
C ILE A 114 30.97 41.55 10.33
N GLU A 115 30.89 42.51 9.40
CA GLU A 115 29.87 43.55 9.42
C GLU A 115 28.58 43.02 8.77
N LEU A 116 27.61 42.63 9.60
CA LEU A 116 26.24 42.30 9.15
C LEU A 116 25.43 43.58 8.94
N GLU A 117 24.54 43.59 7.94
CA GLU A 117 23.63 44.71 7.73
C GLU A 117 22.66 44.78 8.93
N PRO A 118 22.45 45.96 9.55
CA PRO A 118 21.52 46.07 10.67
C PRO A 118 20.09 45.77 10.16
N PRO A 119 19.30 44.96 10.87
CA PRO A 119 17.92 44.73 10.48
C PRO A 119 17.17 46.06 10.49
N ALA A 120 16.38 46.29 9.45
CA ALA A 120 15.61 47.50 9.25
C ALA A 120 14.43 47.57 10.23
N ALA A 121 14.69 47.86 11.50
CA ALA A 121 13.67 48.20 12.48
C ALA A 121 13.80 49.68 12.87
N GLY A 122 12.82 50.48 12.46
CA GLY A 122 12.73 51.90 12.78
C GLY A 122 12.20 52.16 14.19
N GLY A 123 12.66 53.26 14.80
CA GLY A 123 11.99 53.92 15.94
C GLY A 123 12.87 54.15 17.18
N GLU A 124 12.72 55.32 17.80
CA GLU A 124 13.53 55.81 18.93
C GLU A 124 13.42 54.97 20.22
N ALA A 125 14.53 54.96 20.96
CA ALA A 125 14.79 54.17 22.15
C ALA A 125 13.95 54.56 23.38
N ASP A 126 12.98 53.72 23.76
CA ASP A 126 12.63 53.43 25.18
C ASP A 126 11.80 52.13 25.38
N SER A 127 11.95 51.11 24.55
CA SER A 127 11.36 49.78 24.83
C SER A 127 12.30 48.68 24.37
N GLY A 128 12.69 47.82 25.31
CA GLY A 128 13.70 46.78 25.13
C GLY A 128 13.47 45.90 23.90
N GLY A 129 14.56 45.69 23.17
CA GLY A 129 14.66 44.83 22.00
C GLY A 129 16.13 44.81 21.54
N GLY A 130 17.03 44.37 22.42
CA GLY A 130 18.43 44.12 22.07
C GLY A 130 18.60 42.65 21.74
N HIS A 131 18.77 42.33 20.46
CA HIS A 131 19.17 41.00 19.99
C HIS A 131 20.53 40.61 20.62
N PRO A 132 20.81 39.31 20.86
CA PRO A 132 22.13 38.87 21.27
C PRO A 132 23.12 39.04 20.09
N THR A 133 24.08 39.95 20.25
CA THR A 133 25.29 39.98 19.39
C THR A 133 26.21 38.85 19.85
N VAL A 134 26.34 37.79 19.05
CA VAL A 134 27.35 36.75 19.28
C VAL A 134 28.66 37.23 18.66
N VAL A 135 29.58 37.72 19.49
CA VAL A 135 30.97 38.00 19.08
C VAL A 135 31.78 36.74 19.33
N PHE A 136 32.23 36.06 18.26
CA PHE A 136 33.16 34.94 18.39
C PHE A 136 34.59 35.46 18.48
N GLU A 137 35.18 35.46 19.68
CA GLU A 137 36.64 35.53 19.83
C GLU A 137 37.19 34.09 19.92
N PRO A 138 38.13 33.66 19.05
CA PRO A 138 38.65 32.30 19.08
C PRO A 138 39.73 32.19 20.15
N THR A 139 39.33 31.98 21.40
CA THR A 139 40.21 31.42 22.42
C THR A 139 39.63 30.10 22.89
N GLY A 140 40.28 29.01 22.49
CA GLY A 140 39.86 27.65 22.80
C GLY A 140 39.92 27.35 24.29
N ASP A 141 38.80 27.55 24.96
CA ASP A 141 38.38 26.86 26.18
C ASP A 141 36.84 26.73 26.15
N GLU A 142 36.36 25.60 26.66
CA GLU A 142 34.96 25.14 26.71
C GLU A 142 33.97 26.24 27.14
N VAL A 143 33.01 26.55 26.26
CA VAL A 143 31.94 27.51 26.54
C VAL A 143 30.78 26.76 27.21
N ILE A 144 30.61 26.96 28.50
CA ILE A 144 29.38 26.61 29.22
C ILE A 144 28.44 27.81 29.07
N PRO A 145 27.27 27.71 28.42
CA PRO A 145 26.37 28.84 28.31
C PRO A 145 25.77 29.18 29.68
N GLU A 146 26.14 30.33 30.24
CA GLU A 146 25.39 30.94 31.34
C GLU A 146 24.17 31.65 30.75
N SER A 147 22.97 31.11 31.02
CA SER A 147 21.70 31.74 30.69
C SER A 147 21.60 33.11 31.36
N GLY A 148 21.51 34.17 30.57
CA GLY A 148 21.40 35.57 31.00
C GLY A 148 20.01 35.96 31.54
N ALA A 149 19.25 35.04 32.11
CA ALA A 149 18.08 35.40 32.89
C ALA A 149 18.54 35.90 34.27
N GLU A 150 18.34 37.18 34.58
CA GLU A 150 18.45 37.65 35.95
C GLU A 150 17.40 36.93 36.81
N THR A 151 17.83 35.96 37.62
CA THR A 151 16.99 35.43 38.70
C THR A 151 16.96 36.45 39.83
N ILE A 152 16.11 37.47 39.70
CA ILE A 152 15.74 38.31 40.84
C ILE A 152 15.12 37.39 41.89
N GLY A 153 15.85 37.13 42.98
CA GLY A 153 15.30 36.46 44.16
C GLY A 153 16.17 35.42 44.86
N LEU A 154 17.28 34.95 44.28
CA LEU A 154 18.13 33.94 44.93
C LEU A 154 19.49 34.52 45.33
N GLY A 155 19.61 34.94 46.59
CA GLY A 155 20.91 35.22 47.19
C GLY A 155 21.68 33.93 47.46
N PRO A 156 23.03 33.91 47.34
CA PRO A 156 23.82 32.73 47.62
C PRO A 156 23.77 32.43 49.12
N GLY A 157 23.01 31.41 49.50
CA GLY A 157 22.95 30.90 50.88
C GLY A 157 21.56 30.72 51.50
N GLU A 158 20.47 31.04 50.81
CA GLU A 158 19.15 30.59 51.25
C GLU A 158 18.89 29.18 50.72
N THR A 159 18.89 28.21 51.63
CA THR A 159 18.17 26.96 51.42
C THR A 159 16.71 27.31 51.19
N ILE A 160 16.26 27.16 49.96
CA ILE A 160 14.83 27.06 49.67
C ILE A 160 14.38 25.80 50.40
N GLU A 161 13.68 25.96 51.53
CA GLU A 161 12.84 24.88 52.00
C GLU A 161 11.84 24.62 50.88
N PRO A 162 11.70 23.36 50.41
CA PRO A 162 10.74 23.06 49.37
C PRO A 162 9.41 23.63 49.84
N LEU A 163 8.79 24.46 48.99
CA LEU A 163 7.40 24.81 49.17
C LEU A 163 6.66 23.48 49.24
N GLU A 164 6.33 23.05 50.46
CA GLU A 164 5.24 22.13 50.70
C GLU A 164 4.01 22.87 50.17
N GLY A 165 3.73 22.66 48.89
CA GLY A 165 2.39 22.86 48.35
C GLY A 165 1.41 22.15 49.28
N PRO A 166 0.17 22.62 49.38
CA PRO A 166 -0.81 22.04 50.29
C PRO A 166 -0.79 20.53 50.13
N ALA A 167 -0.40 19.85 51.22
CA ALA A 167 -0.45 18.40 51.29
C ALA A 167 -1.86 17.96 50.88
N ASP A 168 -1.91 16.98 49.98
CA ASP A 168 -3.10 16.17 49.72
C ASP A 168 -4.22 16.92 48.97
N SER A 169 -3.94 17.33 47.74
CA SER A 169 -4.86 16.95 46.67
C SER A 169 -4.25 15.70 46.04
N PRO A 170 -5.00 14.60 45.84
CA PRO A 170 -4.50 13.59 44.91
C PRO A 170 -4.15 14.35 43.64
N GLU A 171 -2.96 14.10 43.07
CA GLU A 171 -2.77 14.41 41.66
C GLU A 171 -3.94 13.70 40.98
N GLU A 172 -4.97 14.47 40.57
CA GLU A 172 -5.98 13.94 39.68
C GLU A 172 -5.17 13.30 38.54
N PRO A 173 -5.50 12.06 38.13
CA PRO A 173 -4.82 11.46 36.99
C PRO A 173 -4.80 12.50 35.87
N ILE A 174 -3.64 12.64 35.23
CA ILE A 174 -3.50 13.51 34.07
C ILE A 174 -4.34 12.88 32.96
N ASP A 175 -5.61 13.30 32.91
CA ASP A 175 -6.59 13.01 31.88
C ASP A 175 -6.01 13.40 30.52
N SER A 176 -5.67 12.38 29.74
CA SER A 176 -4.84 12.41 28.56
C SER A 176 -5.46 11.53 27.49
N PHE A 177 -5.74 12.13 26.34
CA PHE A 177 -6.29 11.39 25.20
C PHE A 177 -5.32 10.30 24.72
N PRO A 178 -5.86 9.14 24.30
CA PRO A 178 -5.07 8.16 23.57
C PRO A 178 -4.61 8.76 22.24
N SER A 179 -3.56 8.19 21.67
CA SER A 179 -3.02 8.60 20.37
C SER A 179 -2.74 7.39 19.48
N ILE A 180 -2.84 7.61 18.17
CA ILE A 180 -2.47 6.64 17.14
C ILE A 180 -1.50 7.38 16.22
N SER A 181 -0.30 6.83 16.04
CA SER A 181 0.59 7.26 14.96
C SER A 181 0.11 6.60 13.67
N GLU A 182 0.20 7.30 12.53
CA GLU A 182 -0.26 6.85 11.21
C GLU A 182 -0.09 5.33 11.02
N PRO A 183 -1.20 4.55 11.01
CA PRO A 183 -1.09 3.11 10.91
C PRO A 183 -0.49 2.72 9.55
N THR A 184 0.21 1.59 9.53
CA THR A 184 0.87 1.13 8.31
C THR A 184 -0.15 0.56 7.34
N ASP A 185 -0.25 1.13 6.13
CA ASP A 185 -0.97 0.51 5.02
C ASP A 185 -0.36 -0.84 4.64
N GLY A 186 -1.20 -1.79 4.26
CA GLY A 186 -0.81 -3.15 3.94
C GLY A 186 -1.07 -3.53 2.49
N SER A 187 -0.43 -4.61 2.06
CA SER A 187 -0.81 -5.29 0.83
C SER A 187 -0.57 -6.78 0.89
N VAL A 188 -1.41 -7.53 0.20
CA VAL A 188 -1.26 -8.96 -0.09
C VAL A 188 -1.47 -9.17 -1.57
N ASN A 189 -0.79 -10.16 -2.14
CA ASN A 189 -0.94 -10.51 -3.55
C ASN A 189 -1.35 -11.97 -3.67
N GLU A 190 -2.44 -12.23 -4.39
CA GLU A 190 -2.91 -13.59 -4.64
C GLU A 190 -2.01 -14.38 -5.60
N THR A 191 -1.02 -13.72 -6.23
CA THR A 191 -0.01 -14.36 -7.08
C THR A 191 0.77 -15.42 -6.31
N GLY A 192 0.48 -16.68 -6.59
CA GLY A 192 1.12 -17.83 -5.92
C GLY A 192 0.39 -18.33 -4.67
N GLY A 193 -0.82 -17.82 -4.41
CA GLY A 193 -1.75 -18.27 -3.38
C GLY A 193 -2.02 -17.23 -2.30
N LEU A 194 -2.76 -17.65 -1.27
CA LEU A 194 -3.19 -16.78 -0.19
C LEU A 194 -2.03 -16.29 0.69
N GLU A 195 -2.02 -15.00 0.99
CA GLU A 195 -0.95 -14.33 1.72
C GLU A 195 -1.41 -13.72 3.07
N SER A 196 -0.43 -13.26 3.84
CA SER A 196 -0.62 -12.53 5.09
C SER A 196 0.38 -11.38 5.20
N PHE A 197 -0.06 -10.27 5.79
CA PHE A 197 0.75 -9.08 6.03
C PHE A 197 0.64 -8.65 7.49
N THR A 198 1.74 -8.18 8.08
CA THR A 198 1.76 -7.59 9.42
C THR A 198 2.21 -6.13 9.32
N GLY A 199 1.41 -5.22 9.88
CA GLY A 199 1.67 -3.78 9.90
C GLY A 199 1.60 -3.21 11.31
N ASP A 200 2.20 -2.04 11.50
CA ASP A 200 2.20 -1.33 12.78
C ASP A 200 0.90 -0.50 12.93
N LEU A 201 0.31 -0.51 14.13
CA LEU A 201 -0.76 0.41 14.54
C LEU A 201 -0.23 1.58 15.38
N ALA A 202 0.89 1.37 16.10
CA ALA A 202 1.63 2.41 16.83
C ALA A 202 0.75 3.33 17.70
N PHE A 203 -0.06 2.73 18.58
CA PHE A 203 -0.97 3.44 19.49
C PHE A 203 -0.41 3.57 20.92
N ASP A 204 -0.87 4.60 21.62
CA ASP A 204 -0.61 4.82 23.05
C ASP A 204 -1.93 5.18 23.75
N TYR A 205 -2.19 4.55 24.89
CA TYR A 205 -3.36 4.85 25.73
C TYR A 205 -3.17 6.09 26.61
N GLY A 206 -2.02 6.75 26.53
CA GLY A 206 -1.72 7.91 27.36
C GLY A 206 -1.45 7.54 28.82
N ALA A 207 -1.50 8.56 29.68
CA ALA A 207 -1.24 8.43 31.11
C ALA A 207 -2.39 7.76 31.88
N ASP A 208 -3.59 7.70 31.32
CA ASP A 208 -4.77 7.07 31.94
C ASP A 208 -4.73 5.54 31.86
N GLY A 209 -3.89 5.03 30.95
CA GLY A 209 -3.61 3.61 30.82
C GLY A 209 -4.64 2.85 29.99
N PRO A 210 -4.48 1.53 29.87
CA PRO A 210 -5.17 0.74 28.84
C PRO A 210 -6.68 0.65 29.05
N GLY A 211 -7.42 0.92 27.98
CA GLY A 211 -8.86 0.65 27.87
C GLY A 211 -9.16 -0.50 26.91
N SER A 212 -9.49 -0.17 25.66
CA SER A 212 -9.83 -1.13 24.61
C SER A 212 -9.34 -0.70 23.23
N ILE A 213 -9.18 -1.66 22.34
CA ILE A 213 -8.98 -1.45 20.91
C ILE A 213 -10.11 -2.11 20.11
N GLU A 214 -10.53 -1.46 19.03
CA GLU A 214 -11.52 -1.98 18.09
C GLU A 214 -11.08 -1.69 16.65
N LEU A 215 -11.21 -2.68 15.77
CA LEU A 215 -11.13 -2.49 14.32
C LEU A 215 -12.53 -2.59 13.72
N SER A 216 -12.80 -1.76 12.71
CA SER A 216 -14.04 -1.81 11.96
C SER A 216 -13.82 -1.60 10.47
N THR A 217 -14.67 -2.25 9.66
CA THR A 217 -14.85 -1.98 8.23
C THR A 217 -16.25 -2.47 7.82
N ASP A 218 -16.72 -2.05 6.65
CA ASP A 218 -18.00 -2.50 6.11
C ASP A 218 -17.97 -4.00 5.79
N GLY A 219 -19.01 -4.73 6.19
CA GLY A 219 -19.13 -6.17 5.90
C GLY A 219 -18.21 -7.07 6.72
N ALA A 220 -17.77 -6.62 7.89
CA ALA A 220 -16.97 -7.42 8.82
C ALA A 220 -17.49 -7.33 10.26
N THR A 221 -17.17 -8.35 11.06
CA THR A 221 -17.59 -8.46 12.46
C THR A 221 -16.37 -8.48 13.39
N TRP A 222 -16.32 -7.55 14.35
CA TRP A 222 -15.29 -7.48 15.40
C TRP A 222 -15.59 -8.44 16.56
N ASN A 223 -14.58 -9.17 17.01
CA ASN A 223 -14.61 -9.97 18.23
C ASN A 223 -13.61 -9.41 19.26
N PRO A 224 -14.08 -8.71 20.32
CA PRO A 224 -13.21 -8.12 21.32
C PRO A 224 -12.52 -9.14 22.23
N ASP A 225 -13.02 -10.37 22.34
CA ASP A 225 -12.40 -11.40 23.18
C ASP A 225 -11.11 -11.96 22.54
N THR A 226 -11.02 -11.93 21.21
CA THR A 226 -9.88 -12.45 20.45
C THR A 226 -9.13 -11.38 19.67
N LEU A 227 -9.57 -10.12 19.77
CA LEU A 227 -9.06 -8.98 19.01
C LEU A 227 -8.98 -9.28 17.51
N THR A 228 -10.06 -9.85 16.98
CA THR A 228 -10.13 -10.32 15.61
C THR A 228 -11.29 -9.65 14.87
N LEU A 229 -11.00 -9.02 13.74
CA LEU A 229 -11.98 -8.60 12.76
C LEU A 229 -12.06 -9.67 11.67
N THR A 230 -13.27 -10.12 11.32
CA THR A 230 -13.45 -11.15 10.29
C THR A 230 -14.46 -10.69 9.26
N ALA A 231 -14.13 -10.84 7.98
CA ALA A 231 -15.06 -10.59 6.89
C ALA A 231 -16.29 -11.48 7.01
N ASP A 232 -17.48 -10.94 6.77
CA ASP A 232 -18.73 -11.69 6.91
C ASP A 232 -18.87 -12.83 5.86
N ASP A 233 -18.16 -12.70 4.74
CA ASP A 233 -18.04 -13.74 3.70
C ASP A 233 -16.94 -14.79 4.00
N GLY A 234 -16.11 -14.55 5.01
CA GLY A 234 -15.01 -15.43 5.42
C GLY A 234 -13.75 -15.34 4.57
N THR A 235 -13.61 -14.34 3.70
CA THR A 235 -12.47 -14.17 2.79
C THR A 235 -11.17 -13.83 3.49
N TRP A 236 -11.22 -13.03 4.56
CA TRP A 236 -10.05 -12.60 5.31
C TRP A 236 -10.34 -12.38 6.79
N GLN A 237 -9.27 -12.28 7.57
CA GLN A 237 -9.32 -11.84 8.95
C GLN A 237 -8.16 -10.89 9.28
N VAL A 238 -8.37 -10.03 10.27
CA VAL A 238 -7.33 -9.17 10.86
C VAL A 238 -7.25 -9.45 12.35
N VAL A 239 -6.07 -9.78 12.84
CA VAL A 239 -5.81 -10.00 14.27
C VAL A 239 -4.91 -8.89 14.80
N VAL A 240 -5.29 -8.26 15.90
CA VAL A 240 -4.47 -7.25 16.58
C VAL A 240 -3.64 -7.91 17.67
N ASP A 241 -2.35 -7.57 17.72
CA ASP A 241 -1.48 -7.86 18.85
C ASP A 241 -1.20 -6.55 19.62
N GLU A 242 -1.88 -6.36 20.75
CA GLU A 242 -1.71 -5.17 21.59
C GLU A 242 -0.32 -5.06 22.22
N ALA A 243 0.37 -6.19 22.45
CA ALA A 243 1.67 -6.18 23.09
C ALA A 243 2.76 -5.65 22.15
N ASP A 244 2.67 -6.03 20.88
CA ASP A 244 3.58 -5.58 19.83
C ASP A 244 3.05 -4.33 19.08
N GLN A 245 1.81 -3.89 19.37
CA GLN A 245 1.11 -2.79 18.70
C GLN A 245 1.02 -2.97 17.17
N THR A 246 0.77 -4.21 16.74
CA THR A 246 0.68 -4.58 15.32
C THR A 246 -0.68 -5.15 15.00
N TYR A 247 -1.01 -5.19 13.71
CA TYR A 247 -2.10 -5.99 13.18
C TYR A 247 -1.56 -6.98 12.15
N THR A 248 -2.20 -8.14 12.02
CA THR A 248 -1.91 -9.13 10.98
C THR A 248 -3.16 -9.37 10.16
N PHE A 249 -3.12 -8.96 8.89
CA PHE A 249 -4.11 -9.33 7.88
C PHE A 249 -3.77 -10.71 7.31
N THR A 250 -4.77 -11.57 7.11
CA THR A 250 -4.61 -12.90 6.53
C THR A 250 -5.75 -13.19 5.57
N GLN A 251 -5.42 -13.52 4.32
CA GLN A 251 -6.37 -14.09 3.39
C GLN A 251 -6.66 -15.55 3.75
N LEU A 252 -7.94 -15.91 3.76
CA LEU A 252 -8.43 -17.25 4.07
C LEU A 252 -9.02 -17.93 2.84
N THR A 253 -9.60 -17.14 1.94
CA THR A 253 -10.01 -17.54 0.59
C THR A 253 -9.67 -16.42 -0.39
N PRO A 254 -9.64 -16.70 -1.72
CA PRO A 254 -9.55 -15.65 -2.72
C PRO A 254 -10.62 -14.59 -2.51
N VAL A 255 -10.25 -13.33 -2.71
CA VAL A 255 -11.16 -12.19 -2.69
C VAL A 255 -11.78 -12.04 -4.08
N ASP A 256 -13.05 -11.66 -4.15
CA ASP A 256 -13.74 -11.42 -5.43
C ASP A 256 -13.33 -10.05 -6.00
N HIS A 257 -12.73 -10.05 -7.19
CA HIS A 257 -12.26 -8.83 -7.85
C HIS A 257 -13.30 -8.27 -8.85
N PRO A 258 -13.72 -7.00 -8.71
CA PRO A 258 -14.91 -6.50 -9.40
C PRO A 258 -14.67 -6.00 -10.84
N ASP A 259 -13.42 -5.87 -11.31
CA ASP A 259 -13.09 -5.36 -12.65
C ASP A 259 -12.68 -6.48 -13.64
N PRO A 260 -13.64 -7.09 -14.35
CA PRO A 260 -13.35 -8.17 -15.31
C PRO A 260 -12.64 -7.69 -16.59
N THR A 261 -12.17 -6.44 -16.62
CA THR A 261 -11.40 -5.87 -17.73
C THR A 261 -9.92 -5.70 -17.40
N ASP A 262 -9.54 -5.90 -16.15
CA ASP A 262 -8.15 -5.89 -15.67
C ASP A 262 -7.90 -7.13 -14.79
N PRO A 263 -7.39 -8.23 -15.38
CA PRO A 263 -7.16 -9.50 -14.67
C PRO A 263 -6.09 -9.46 -13.57
N ASN A 264 -5.65 -8.28 -13.15
CA ASN A 264 -4.66 -8.09 -12.09
C ASN A 264 -5.02 -6.82 -11.31
N ASP A 265 -6.33 -6.54 -11.15
CA ASP A 265 -6.79 -5.34 -10.47
C ASP A 265 -6.50 -5.39 -8.95
N VAL A 266 -6.99 -4.37 -8.24
CA VAL A 266 -6.73 -4.23 -6.81
C VAL A 266 -8.01 -3.86 -6.05
N VAL A 267 -8.30 -4.63 -5.01
CA VAL A 267 -9.36 -4.34 -4.05
C VAL A 267 -8.74 -3.69 -2.82
N ASN A 268 -9.07 -2.42 -2.57
CA ASN A 268 -8.63 -1.68 -1.39
C ASN A 268 -9.68 -1.79 -0.30
N ILE A 269 -9.33 -2.43 0.81
CA ILE A 269 -10.20 -2.60 1.98
C ILE A 269 -9.83 -1.52 3.01
N PRO A 270 -10.68 -0.52 3.25
CA PRO A 270 -10.43 0.49 4.27
C PRO A 270 -10.74 -0.08 5.66
N PHE A 271 -9.94 0.28 6.65
CA PHE A 271 -10.15 -0.07 8.04
C PHE A 271 -10.09 1.18 8.90
N THR A 272 -10.91 1.23 9.94
CA THR A 272 -10.79 2.23 11.00
C THR A 272 -10.40 1.52 12.29
N VAL A 273 -9.26 1.90 12.87
CA VAL A 273 -8.87 1.53 14.22
C VAL A 273 -9.39 2.57 15.20
N THR A 274 -9.94 2.13 16.33
CA THR A 274 -10.34 3.00 17.44
C THR A 274 -9.69 2.50 18.71
N VAL A 275 -8.98 3.39 19.39
CA VAL A 275 -8.32 3.13 20.68
C VAL A 275 -9.02 3.96 21.74
N THR A 276 -9.45 3.30 22.80
CA THR A 276 -10.08 3.92 23.98
C THR A 276 -9.21 3.67 25.19
N ASP A 277 -8.97 4.68 26.02
CA ASP A 277 -8.24 4.51 27.29
C ASP A 277 -9.16 4.04 28.44
N ALA A 278 -8.61 4.04 29.66
CA ALA A 278 -9.28 3.52 30.84
C ALA A 278 -10.47 4.38 31.33
N ASP A 279 -10.54 5.67 31.00
CA ASP A 279 -11.61 6.56 31.44
C ASP A 279 -12.65 6.88 30.36
N GLY A 280 -12.35 6.51 29.12
CA GLY A 280 -13.28 6.44 28.01
C GLY A 280 -12.98 7.41 26.87
N ASP A 281 -11.89 8.16 26.93
CA ASP A 281 -11.44 8.97 25.81
C ASP A 281 -10.97 8.09 24.67
N SER A 282 -11.20 8.55 23.43
CA SER A 282 -10.96 7.75 22.24
C SER A 282 -10.41 8.55 21.08
N VAL A 283 -9.59 7.86 20.28
CA VAL A 283 -9.04 8.33 19.01
C VAL A 283 -9.25 7.25 17.97
N SER A 284 -9.46 7.67 16.71
CA SER A 284 -9.60 6.76 15.59
C SER A 284 -8.69 7.19 14.46
N GLU A 285 -8.14 6.23 13.73
CA GLU A 285 -7.47 6.47 12.46
C GLU A 285 -7.78 5.41 11.42
N ASP A 286 -7.64 5.81 10.15
CA ASP A 286 -7.90 4.97 9.00
C ASP A 286 -6.60 4.43 8.40
N PHE A 287 -6.67 3.21 7.85
CA PHE A 287 -5.62 2.63 7.02
C PHE A 287 -6.24 1.69 5.98
N THR A 288 -5.46 1.29 4.99
CA THR A 288 -5.93 0.45 3.90
C THR A 288 -5.08 -0.80 3.77
N VAL A 289 -5.72 -1.93 3.44
CA VAL A 289 -5.02 -3.10 2.91
C VAL A 289 -5.43 -3.30 1.46
N ALA A 290 -4.46 -3.28 0.56
CA ALA A 290 -4.63 -3.57 -0.85
C ALA A 290 -4.51 -5.09 -1.10
N VAL A 291 -5.55 -5.69 -1.67
CA VAL A 291 -5.52 -7.06 -2.16
C VAL A 291 -5.32 -7.01 -3.68
N TYR A 292 -4.20 -7.52 -4.16
CA TYR A 292 -3.90 -7.61 -5.59
C TYR A 292 -4.33 -8.97 -6.13
N ASP A 293 -5.02 -8.93 -7.27
CA ASP A 293 -5.50 -10.12 -7.97
C ASP A 293 -4.37 -10.89 -8.68
N ASP A 294 -4.63 -12.16 -8.98
CA ASP A 294 -3.87 -13.05 -9.86
C ASP A 294 -4.80 -13.69 -10.89
N GLY A 295 -5.18 -12.94 -11.92
CA GLY A 295 -6.03 -13.48 -12.97
C GLY A 295 -5.34 -14.49 -13.89
N PRO A 296 -6.11 -15.18 -14.74
CA PRO A 296 -5.64 -16.31 -15.52
C PRO A 296 -4.70 -15.88 -16.64
N VAL A 297 -3.75 -16.77 -16.95
CA VAL A 297 -2.83 -16.63 -18.08
C VAL A 297 -2.87 -17.90 -18.91
N ALA A 298 -3.45 -17.80 -20.10
CA ALA A 298 -3.59 -18.89 -21.06
C ALA A 298 -2.36 -18.99 -21.97
N VAL A 299 -1.94 -20.21 -22.28
CA VAL A 299 -0.74 -20.50 -23.07
C VAL A 299 -1.07 -21.42 -24.24
N ASP A 300 -0.68 -21.01 -25.46
CA ASP A 300 -0.93 -21.77 -26.68
C ASP A 300 -0.54 -23.26 -26.60
N ASP A 301 -1.43 -24.11 -27.12
CA ASP A 301 -1.32 -25.56 -27.19
C ASP A 301 -1.01 -26.07 -28.59
N ALA A 302 -0.35 -27.23 -28.65
CA ALA A 302 -0.14 -27.96 -29.90
C ALA A 302 -0.35 -29.46 -29.75
N SER A 303 -0.94 -30.07 -30.78
CA SER A 303 -1.14 -31.51 -30.87
C SER A 303 -1.08 -32.01 -32.31
N GLY A 304 -0.93 -33.33 -32.46
CA GLY A 304 -0.83 -33.97 -33.77
C GLY A 304 -1.60 -35.28 -33.82
N VAL A 305 -2.23 -35.55 -34.95
CA VAL A 305 -2.99 -36.80 -35.18
C VAL A 305 -2.92 -37.23 -36.64
N GLN A 306 -3.04 -38.53 -36.90
CA GLN A 306 -3.19 -39.02 -38.27
C GLN A 306 -4.60 -38.76 -38.79
N SER A 307 -4.72 -38.48 -40.08
CA SER A 307 -6.01 -38.32 -40.74
C SER A 307 -6.90 -39.55 -40.51
N GLY A 308 -8.19 -39.32 -40.25
CA GLY A 308 -9.18 -40.37 -39.97
C GLY A 308 -9.16 -40.95 -38.55
N ALA A 309 -8.16 -40.61 -37.72
CA ALA A 309 -8.09 -41.06 -36.35
C ALA A 309 -8.80 -40.11 -35.37
N THR A 310 -9.01 -40.58 -34.13
CA THR A 310 -9.50 -39.78 -33.01
C THR A 310 -8.37 -39.55 -32.01
N LEU A 311 -8.11 -38.29 -31.69
CA LEU A 311 -7.25 -37.87 -30.59
C LEU A 311 -8.11 -37.72 -29.32
N THR A 312 -7.59 -38.15 -28.18
CA THR A 312 -8.23 -38.00 -26.87
C THR A 312 -7.18 -37.55 -25.88
N ILE A 313 -7.38 -36.37 -25.31
CA ILE A 313 -6.51 -35.74 -24.34
C ILE A 313 -7.28 -35.61 -23.02
N THR A 314 -6.66 -36.06 -21.93
CA THR A 314 -7.22 -35.97 -20.58
C THR A 314 -6.94 -34.60 -19.97
N GLU A 315 -7.67 -34.22 -18.92
CA GLU A 315 -7.46 -32.99 -18.13
C GLU A 315 -5.98 -32.73 -17.80
N ALA A 316 -5.24 -33.76 -17.36
CA ALA A 316 -3.84 -33.63 -16.97
C ALA A 316 -2.87 -33.17 -18.09
N ASP A 317 -3.25 -33.39 -19.36
CA ASP A 317 -2.48 -32.98 -20.55
C ASP A 317 -3.30 -32.03 -21.43
N GLY A 318 -4.44 -31.54 -20.90
CA GLY A 318 -5.45 -30.78 -21.62
C GLY A 318 -5.09 -29.30 -21.76
N LEU A 319 -6.08 -28.52 -22.17
CA LEU A 319 -5.92 -27.08 -22.47
C LEU A 319 -5.43 -26.25 -21.30
N LEU A 320 -5.65 -26.71 -20.07
CA LEU A 320 -5.27 -26.00 -18.85
C LEU A 320 -3.90 -26.45 -18.29
N SER A 321 -3.24 -27.42 -18.92
CA SER A 321 -2.09 -28.12 -18.32
C SER A 321 -0.82 -27.27 -18.22
N ASN A 322 -0.72 -26.21 -19.03
CA ASN A 322 0.36 -25.24 -19.12
C ASN A 322 -0.07 -23.81 -18.75
N ASP A 323 -1.31 -23.64 -18.31
CA ASP A 323 -1.89 -22.33 -17.98
C ASP A 323 -1.64 -21.97 -16.51
N THR A 324 -1.70 -20.66 -16.22
CA THR A 324 -1.82 -20.15 -14.85
C THR A 324 -3.29 -19.84 -14.59
N LEU A 325 -3.85 -20.39 -13.53
CA LEU A 325 -5.29 -20.42 -13.31
C LEU A 325 -5.80 -19.37 -12.32
N GLY A 326 -4.91 -18.62 -11.68
CA GLY A 326 -5.23 -17.76 -10.54
C GLY A 326 -5.45 -18.51 -9.23
N ALA A 327 -5.69 -17.75 -8.16
CA ALA A 327 -5.84 -18.26 -6.80
C ALA A 327 -7.20 -18.94 -6.54
N ASP A 328 -8.23 -18.55 -7.28
CA ASP A 328 -9.59 -19.10 -7.28
C ASP A 328 -9.82 -20.16 -8.36
N GLY A 329 -8.96 -20.20 -9.37
CA GLY A 329 -8.85 -21.25 -10.37
C GLY A 329 -9.74 -21.02 -11.60
N ALA A 330 -9.23 -21.39 -12.78
CA ALA A 330 -9.88 -21.18 -14.06
C ALA A 330 -10.35 -22.47 -14.77
N VAL A 331 -11.36 -22.29 -15.61
CA VAL A 331 -11.95 -23.33 -16.46
C VAL A 331 -12.11 -22.85 -17.89
N VAL A 332 -12.14 -23.79 -18.84
CA VAL A 332 -12.46 -23.44 -20.24
C VAL A 332 -13.94 -23.09 -20.34
N THR A 333 -14.25 -21.88 -20.82
CA THR A 333 -15.63 -21.38 -20.94
C THR A 333 -16.08 -21.22 -22.38
N ALA A 334 -15.16 -21.08 -23.33
CA ALA A 334 -15.48 -20.98 -24.74
C ALA A 334 -14.39 -21.58 -25.62
N VAL A 335 -14.79 -22.12 -26.77
CA VAL A 335 -13.90 -22.50 -27.87
C VAL A 335 -14.54 -22.14 -29.20
N ASP A 336 -13.83 -21.37 -30.03
CA ASP A 336 -14.23 -21.07 -31.40
C ASP A 336 -13.77 -22.18 -32.35
N ALA A 337 -14.75 -22.91 -32.89
CA ALA A 337 -14.54 -24.00 -33.86
C ALA A 337 -14.90 -23.59 -35.30
N THR A 338 -14.98 -22.29 -35.60
CA THR A 338 -15.32 -21.84 -36.95
C THR A 338 -14.18 -22.05 -37.94
N GLY A 339 -14.51 -22.52 -39.15
CA GLY A 339 -13.53 -22.65 -40.23
C GLY A 339 -12.58 -23.85 -40.16
N THR A 340 -12.72 -24.74 -39.16
CA THR A 340 -11.92 -25.96 -39.02
C THR A 340 -12.48 -27.13 -39.82
N GLN A 341 -11.64 -28.10 -40.16
CA GLN A 341 -12.04 -29.31 -40.89
C GLN A 341 -12.45 -30.46 -39.99
N GLY A 342 -11.69 -30.72 -38.92
CA GLY A 342 -12.04 -31.73 -37.93
C GLY A 342 -13.14 -31.27 -36.97
N SER A 343 -13.52 -32.17 -36.08
CA SER A 343 -14.52 -31.92 -35.05
C SER A 343 -13.87 -32.03 -33.67
N LEU A 344 -13.81 -30.91 -32.95
CA LEU A 344 -13.38 -30.83 -31.56
C LEU A 344 -14.58 -30.95 -30.62
N THR A 345 -14.46 -31.73 -29.56
CA THR A 345 -15.34 -31.72 -28.39
C THR A 345 -14.48 -31.51 -27.16
N TRP A 346 -14.79 -30.48 -26.39
CA TRP A 346 -14.02 -30.04 -25.22
C TRP A 346 -14.90 -30.04 -23.98
N ASN A 347 -14.27 -30.00 -22.81
CA ASN A 347 -14.91 -29.90 -21.50
C ASN A 347 -14.29 -28.74 -20.70
N ALA A 348 -15.01 -28.27 -19.69
CA ALA A 348 -14.57 -27.16 -18.84
C ALA A 348 -13.26 -27.44 -18.08
N ASP A 349 -12.99 -28.71 -17.79
CA ASP A 349 -11.73 -29.19 -17.18
C ASP A 349 -10.52 -29.19 -18.14
N GLY A 350 -10.67 -28.63 -19.35
CA GLY A 350 -9.61 -28.59 -20.36
C GLY A 350 -9.39 -29.90 -21.12
N SER A 351 -10.06 -31.00 -20.77
CA SER A 351 -9.98 -32.23 -21.55
C SER A 351 -10.71 -32.10 -22.89
N TYR A 352 -10.22 -32.78 -23.92
CA TYR A 352 -10.85 -32.74 -25.24
C TYR A 352 -10.66 -34.01 -26.08
N THR A 353 -11.53 -34.16 -27.06
CA THR A 353 -11.43 -35.16 -28.12
C THR A 353 -11.52 -34.48 -29.48
N TYR A 354 -10.72 -34.95 -30.43
CA TYR A 354 -10.69 -34.41 -31.78
C TYR A 354 -10.81 -35.55 -32.79
N ALA A 355 -11.79 -35.45 -33.69
CA ALA A 355 -11.99 -36.39 -34.79
C ALA A 355 -11.47 -35.80 -36.10
N ALA A 356 -10.39 -36.36 -36.63
CA ALA A 356 -9.78 -35.95 -37.88
C ALA A 356 -10.56 -36.45 -39.10
N ILE A 357 -10.68 -35.63 -40.14
CA ILE A 357 -11.16 -36.09 -41.45
C ILE A 357 -10.07 -36.97 -42.08
N ALA A 358 -10.47 -38.10 -42.66
CA ALA A 358 -9.56 -39.03 -43.33
C ALA A 358 -9.00 -38.46 -44.65
N ASN A 359 -7.84 -38.96 -45.06
CA ASN A 359 -7.25 -38.77 -46.39
C ASN A 359 -6.93 -37.30 -46.72
N ALA A 360 -6.52 -36.53 -45.71
CA ALA A 360 -6.16 -35.13 -45.87
C ALA A 360 -5.00 -34.75 -44.93
N THR A 361 -4.16 -33.82 -45.38
CA THR A 361 -3.19 -33.12 -44.53
C THR A 361 -3.66 -31.68 -44.37
N TYR A 362 -3.81 -31.24 -43.13
CA TYR A 362 -4.27 -29.89 -42.81
C TYR A 362 -3.95 -29.53 -41.36
N THR A 363 -4.16 -28.26 -41.03
CA THR A 363 -4.02 -27.74 -39.67
C THR A 363 -5.35 -27.08 -39.28
N ASP A 364 -5.85 -27.46 -38.11
CA ASP A 364 -6.96 -26.74 -37.46
C ASP A 364 -6.40 -25.91 -36.31
N VAL A 365 -6.93 -24.70 -36.14
CA VAL A 365 -6.59 -23.81 -35.03
C VAL A 365 -7.89 -23.41 -34.36
N TYR A 366 -7.96 -23.61 -33.04
CA TYR A 366 -9.10 -23.27 -32.20
C TYR A 366 -8.67 -22.19 -31.21
N THR A 367 -9.36 -21.07 -31.15
CA THR A 367 -9.17 -20.11 -30.06
C THR A 367 -10.06 -20.52 -28.90
N TYR A 368 -9.49 -20.63 -27.70
CA TYR A 368 -10.23 -20.93 -26.48
C TYR A 368 -10.09 -19.79 -25.47
N THR A 369 -11.06 -19.71 -24.56
CA THR A 369 -11.11 -18.76 -23.45
C THR A 369 -11.15 -19.53 -22.15
N ILE A 370 -10.27 -19.15 -21.22
CA ILE A 370 -10.33 -19.58 -19.83
C ILE A 370 -10.93 -18.45 -19.00
N THR A 371 -11.67 -18.81 -17.96
CA THR A 371 -12.28 -17.88 -17.01
C THR A 371 -12.10 -18.42 -15.61
N ASP A 372 -11.64 -17.59 -14.70
CA ASP A 372 -11.50 -17.88 -13.28
C ASP A 372 -12.84 -17.73 -12.52
N GLY A 373 -12.76 -17.66 -11.19
CA GLY A 373 -13.91 -17.71 -10.29
C GLY A 373 -14.64 -16.37 -10.13
N ASP A 374 -13.95 -15.24 -10.25
CA ASP A 374 -14.52 -13.88 -10.23
C ASP A 374 -14.87 -13.35 -11.63
N GLY A 375 -14.31 -13.95 -12.68
CA GLY A 375 -14.78 -13.83 -14.05
C GLY A 375 -13.80 -13.16 -15.00
N ASP A 376 -12.56 -12.97 -14.57
CA ASP A 376 -11.46 -12.59 -15.43
C ASP A 376 -11.13 -13.66 -16.47
N THR A 377 -10.63 -13.20 -17.62
CA THR A 377 -10.49 -14.06 -18.79
C THR A 377 -9.18 -13.85 -19.53
N ASP A 378 -8.63 -14.95 -20.05
CA ASP A 378 -7.58 -14.91 -21.04
C ASP A 378 -7.85 -15.90 -22.18
N THR A 379 -7.17 -15.71 -23.31
CA THR A 379 -7.37 -16.50 -24.52
C THR A 379 -6.07 -17.05 -25.08
N ALA A 380 -6.10 -18.31 -25.51
CA ALA A 380 -5.01 -18.96 -26.20
C ALA A 380 -5.52 -19.80 -27.38
N THR A 381 -4.59 -20.42 -28.11
CA THR A 381 -4.91 -21.22 -29.29
C THR A 381 -4.49 -22.67 -29.14
N LEU A 382 -5.36 -23.59 -29.54
CA LEU A 382 -5.03 -25.00 -29.76
C LEU A 382 -4.78 -25.23 -31.26
N THR A 383 -3.55 -25.58 -31.60
CA THR A 383 -3.17 -25.98 -32.97
C THR A 383 -3.10 -27.49 -33.09
N ILE A 384 -3.90 -28.08 -33.99
CA ILE A 384 -3.88 -29.51 -34.28
C ILE A 384 -3.38 -29.74 -35.71
N GLU A 385 -2.21 -30.37 -35.82
CA GLU A 385 -1.66 -30.83 -37.09
C GLU A 385 -2.19 -32.22 -37.46
N VAL A 386 -2.90 -32.29 -38.58
CA VAL A 386 -3.39 -33.54 -39.14
C VAL A 386 -2.50 -33.95 -40.30
N THR A 387 -1.80 -35.07 -40.13
CA THR A 387 -0.95 -35.62 -41.18
C THR A 387 -1.63 -36.79 -41.88
N ASP A 388 -1.56 -36.82 -43.20
CA ASP A 388 -1.99 -38.00 -43.94
C ASP A 388 -1.06 -39.19 -43.65
N GLY A 389 -1.66 -40.35 -43.37
CA GLY A 389 -0.92 -41.52 -42.96
C GLY A 389 -0.47 -42.38 -44.14
N SER A 390 0.08 -43.55 -43.84
CA SER A 390 0.39 -44.54 -44.87
C SER A 390 0.03 -45.94 -44.37
N PRO A 391 -0.37 -46.85 -45.27
CA PRO A 391 -0.55 -48.25 -44.95
C PRO A 391 0.67 -48.85 -44.25
N VAL A 392 0.44 -49.55 -43.15
CA VAL A 392 1.47 -50.29 -42.43
C VAL A 392 1.27 -51.78 -42.64
N ALA A 393 2.29 -52.46 -43.17
CA ALA A 393 2.31 -53.91 -43.34
C ALA A 393 3.50 -54.52 -42.57
N PRO A 394 3.28 -55.16 -41.40
CA PRO A 394 4.34 -55.88 -40.72
C PRO A 394 4.91 -57.03 -41.57
N PRO A 395 6.22 -57.35 -41.43
CA PRO A 395 6.82 -58.44 -42.17
C PRO A 395 6.18 -59.79 -41.80
N ALA A 396 5.85 -60.58 -42.81
CA ALA A 396 5.39 -61.96 -42.64
C ALA A 396 6.52 -62.94 -42.98
N THR A 397 6.86 -63.82 -42.04
CA THR A 397 7.84 -64.89 -42.26
C THR A 397 7.16 -66.25 -42.30
N VAL A 398 7.40 -67.00 -43.37
CA VAL A 398 6.98 -68.41 -43.49
C VAL A 398 8.17 -69.28 -43.84
N GLU A 399 8.21 -70.49 -43.29
CA GLU A 399 9.24 -71.47 -43.57
C GLU A 399 8.67 -72.63 -44.39
N VAL A 400 9.47 -73.10 -45.35
CA VAL A 400 9.22 -74.33 -46.10
C VAL A 400 10.43 -75.24 -45.96
N ASN A 401 10.20 -76.55 -45.95
CA ASN A 401 11.24 -77.55 -45.80
C ASN A 401 11.39 -78.38 -47.07
N GLU A 402 12.59 -78.34 -47.65
CA GLU A 402 12.95 -79.09 -48.86
C GLU A 402 12.82 -80.61 -48.68
N ALA A 403 12.95 -81.12 -47.44
CA ALA A 403 12.73 -82.54 -47.14
C ALA A 403 11.31 -83.02 -47.49
N GLY A 404 10.36 -82.09 -47.61
CA GLY A 404 8.97 -82.34 -47.95
C GLY A 404 8.65 -82.54 -49.42
N LEU A 405 9.59 -82.22 -50.33
CA LEU A 405 9.38 -82.36 -51.78
C LEU A 405 9.37 -83.83 -52.23
N PRO A 406 8.87 -84.11 -53.46
CA PRO A 406 8.93 -85.45 -54.03
C PRO A 406 10.36 -86.00 -54.08
N GLY A 407 10.60 -87.17 -53.48
CA GLY A 407 11.93 -87.76 -53.34
C GLY A 407 12.78 -87.23 -52.17
N GLY A 408 12.23 -86.34 -51.34
CA GLY A 408 12.86 -85.83 -50.12
C GLY A 408 12.88 -86.85 -48.97
N SER A 409 13.65 -86.55 -47.93
CA SER A 409 13.79 -87.43 -46.75
C SER A 409 12.53 -87.53 -45.89
N ASN A 410 11.52 -86.67 -46.11
CA ASN A 410 10.22 -86.69 -45.45
C ASN A 410 9.10 -86.23 -46.41
N GLU A 411 9.00 -86.90 -47.56
CA GLU A 411 8.09 -86.56 -48.66
C GLU A 411 6.64 -86.36 -48.19
N GLY A 412 6.01 -85.29 -48.69
CA GLY A 412 4.57 -85.03 -48.53
C GLY A 412 4.19 -84.04 -47.41
N THR A 413 5.13 -83.57 -46.58
CA THR A 413 4.83 -82.59 -45.51
C THR A 413 5.80 -81.41 -45.52
N GLY A 414 5.34 -80.19 -45.24
CA GLY A 414 6.20 -79.01 -45.03
C GLY A 414 6.78 -78.33 -46.27
N HIS A 415 6.46 -78.80 -47.49
CA HIS A 415 6.91 -78.17 -48.75
C HIS A 415 5.96 -77.07 -49.27
N ILE A 416 4.83 -76.85 -48.60
CA ILE A 416 3.89 -75.77 -48.88
C ILE A 416 3.72 -74.97 -47.60
N ALA A 417 3.83 -73.65 -47.70
CA ALA A 417 3.45 -72.74 -46.64
C ALA A 417 2.29 -71.86 -47.12
N SER A 418 1.31 -71.67 -46.24
CA SER A 418 0.23 -70.71 -46.41
C SER A 418 0.25 -69.75 -45.22
N GLY A 419 -0.06 -68.49 -45.46
CA GLY A 419 -0.12 -67.47 -44.41
C GLY A 419 -1.08 -66.36 -44.77
N THR A 420 -1.30 -65.47 -43.81
CA THR A 420 -2.09 -64.25 -43.98
C THR A 420 -1.15 -63.06 -43.97
N LEU A 421 -1.29 -62.15 -44.93
CA LEU A 421 -0.69 -60.82 -44.84
C LEU A 421 -1.61 -59.94 -44.01
N LEU A 422 -1.07 -59.37 -42.94
CA LEU A 422 -1.74 -58.34 -42.18
C LEU A 422 -1.18 -57.01 -42.64
N ALA A 423 -2.07 -56.12 -43.06
CA ALA A 423 -1.75 -54.72 -43.26
C ALA A 423 -2.94 -53.91 -42.75
N THR A 424 -2.64 -52.76 -42.19
CA THR A 424 -3.61 -51.84 -41.61
C THR A 424 -3.41 -50.48 -42.23
N ASP A 425 -4.52 -49.84 -42.56
CA ASP A 425 -4.55 -48.44 -42.94
C ASP A 425 -5.21 -47.65 -41.81
N PRO A 426 -4.50 -46.76 -41.10
CA PRO A 426 -5.12 -45.95 -40.06
C PRO A 426 -6.19 -44.99 -40.62
N GLN A 427 -6.20 -44.73 -41.93
CA GLN A 427 -7.16 -43.86 -42.62
C GLN A 427 -8.39 -44.63 -43.09
N GLY A 428 -8.37 -45.96 -43.03
CA GLY A 428 -9.47 -46.83 -43.45
C GLY A 428 -9.58 -47.01 -44.97
N ASP A 429 -8.54 -46.63 -45.73
CA ASP A 429 -8.49 -46.85 -47.16
C ASP A 429 -8.45 -48.34 -47.53
N THR A 430 -8.95 -48.65 -48.73
CA THR A 430 -8.90 -50.01 -49.25
C THR A 430 -7.46 -50.36 -49.65
N LEU A 431 -6.87 -51.29 -48.92
CA LEU A 431 -5.55 -51.84 -49.24
C LEU A 431 -5.61 -52.64 -50.54
N THR A 432 -4.74 -52.29 -51.49
CA THR A 432 -4.56 -53.03 -52.75
C THR A 432 -3.19 -53.71 -52.74
N TYR A 433 -3.14 -54.97 -53.18
CA TYR A 433 -1.92 -55.77 -53.29
C TYR A 433 -1.60 -55.98 -54.78
N PRO A 434 -0.37 -55.72 -55.23
CA PRO A 434 0.03 -55.83 -56.64
C PRO A 434 0.10 -57.28 -57.15
#